data_AF-A0A2I0TB61-F1
#
_entry.id   AF-A0A2I0TB61-F1
#
_cell.length_a   1.000
_cell.length_b   1.000
_cell.length_c   1.000
_cell.angle_alpha   90.00
_cell.angle_beta   90.00
_cell.angle_gamma   90.00
#
_symmetry.space_group_name_H-M   'P 1'
#
loop_
_entity.id
_entity.type
_entity.pdbx_description
1 polymer ?
#
loop_
_entity_poly.entity_id
_entity_poly.type
_entity_poly.pdbx_seq_one_letter_code
_entity_poly.pdbx_strand_id
1 'polypeptide(L)'
;MTLQVSATEECYTLAHEENVRFVYEAWQQVEQQLDGSRSGESACGPVQYVEKTPNPGLKNFVPIDLEDWWAQQFLAKIENGS
;
A
#
# COMPACT_ATOMS: atom_id res chain seq x y z
N MET A 1 -20.26 26.28 9.35
CA MET A 1 -19.34 25.84 10.41
C MET A 1 -18.30 24.98 9.74
N THR A 2 -17.11 25.53 9.52
CA THR A 2 -15.97 24.82 8.93
C THR A 2 -15.48 23.78 9.93
N LEU A 3 -15.38 22.51 9.53
CA LEU A 3 -14.67 21.51 10.32
C LEU A 3 -13.22 21.97 10.44
N GLN A 4 -12.86 22.51 11.60
CA GLN A 4 -11.48 22.50 12.03
C GLN A 4 -11.13 21.04 12.26
N VAL A 5 -10.56 20.39 11.25
CA VAL A 5 -9.54 19.38 11.49
C VAL A 5 -8.55 20.07 12.41
N SER A 6 -8.54 19.71 13.69
CA SER A 6 -7.40 19.98 14.54
C SER A 6 -6.25 19.21 13.92
N ALA A 7 -5.62 19.82 12.92
CA ALA A 7 -4.22 19.61 12.66
C ALA A 7 -3.56 19.95 14.00
N THR A 8 -3.37 18.93 14.83
CA THR A 8 -2.16 18.88 15.62
C THR A 8 -1.09 19.31 14.63
N GLU A 9 -0.51 20.49 14.84
CA GLU A 9 0.67 20.88 14.11
C GLU A 9 1.63 19.72 14.36
N GLU A 10 1.73 18.79 13.40
CA GLU A 10 2.69 17.71 13.45
C GLU A 10 4.00 18.46 13.46
N CYS A 11 4.56 18.62 14.67
CA CYS A 11 5.77 19.37 14.86
C CYS A 11 6.80 18.59 14.07
N TYR A 12 7.14 19.08 12.88
CA TYR A 12 8.03 18.39 11.93
C TYR A 12 9.41 18.31 12.57
N THR A 13 9.59 17.26 13.37
CA THR A 13 10.83 17.01 14.09
C THR A 13 11.90 16.60 13.09
N LEU A 14 13.18 16.78 13.45
CA LEU A 14 14.29 16.26 12.64
C LEU A 14 14.13 14.76 12.34
N ALA A 15 13.63 13.99 13.30
CA ALA A 15 13.34 12.58 13.11
C ALA A 15 12.25 12.33 12.04
N HIS A 16 11.24 13.19 11.95
CA HIS A 16 10.23 13.10 10.88
C HIS A 16 10.86 13.31 9.51
N GLU A 17 11.69 14.34 9.36
CA GLU A 17 12.38 14.60 8.09
C GLU A 17 13.31 13.44 7.70
N GLU A 18 14.06 12.90 8.66
CA GLU A 18 14.92 11.74 8.45
C GLU A 18 14.13 10.49 8.05
N ASN A 19 13.00 10.23 8.70
CA ASN A 19 12.13 9.10 8.36
C ASN A 19 11.57 9.24 6.95
N VAL A 20 11.09 10.43 6.58
CA VAL A 20 10.57 10.71 5.24
C VAL A 20 11.67 10.51 4.20
N ARG A 21 12.88 11.03 4.45
CA ARG A 21 14.04 10.87 3.58
C ARG A 21 14.41 9.40 3.42
N PHE A 22 14.48 8.66 4.52
CA PHE A 22 14.79 7.23 4.50
C PHE A 22 13.78 6.44 3.68
N VAL A 23 12.48 6.66 3.90
CA VAL A 23 11.42 5.97 3.15
C VAL A 23 11.49 6.32 1.67
N TYR A 24 11.72 7.58 1.32
CA TYR A 24 11.86 8.03 -0.05
C TYR A 24 13.04 7.37 -0.75
N GLU A 25 14.24 7.41 -0.14
CA GLU A 25 15.45 6.81 -0.70
C GLU A 25 15.33 5.28 -0.84
N ALA A 26 14.76 4.61 0.16
CA ALA A 26 14.50 3.17 0.10
C ALA A 26 13.52 2.83 -1.03
N TRP A 27 12.47 3.63 -1.22
CA TRP A 27 11.51 3.43 -2.29
C TRP A 27 12.12 3.66 -3.67
N GLN A 28 12.95 4.70 -3.85
CA GLN A 28 13.67 4.95 -5.10
C GLN A 28 14.56 3.77 -5.51
N GLN A 29 15.21 3.10 -4.55
CA GLN A 29 16.00 1.91 -4.82
C GLN A 29 15.14 0.73 -5.30
N VAL A 30 13.94 0.56 -4.73
CA VAL A 30 12.98 -0.47 -5.16
C VAL A 30 12.47 -0.18 -6.58
N GLU A 31 12.12 1.07 -6.88
CA GLU A 31 11.68 1.49 -8.22
C GLU A 31 12.78 1.25 -9.27
N GLN A 32 14.03 1.64 -8.99
CA GLN A 32 15.15 1.38 -9.90
C GLN A 32 15.40 -0.12 -10.12
N GLN A 33 15.26 -0.95 -9.08
CA GLN A 33 15.37 -2.40 -9.23
C GLN A 33 14.24 -2.98 -10.08
N LEU A 34 13.00 -2.48 -9.93
CA LEU A 34 11.85 -2.87 -10.75
C LEU A 34 12.03 -2.48 -12.21
N ASP A 35 12.50 -1.26 -12.49
CA ASP A 35 12.74 -0.79 -13.86
C ASP A 35 13.94 -1.51 -14.50
N GLY A 36 15.02 -1.72 -13.75
CA GLY A 36 16.19 -2.47 -14.21
C GLY A 36 15.91 -3.94 -14.49
N SER A 37 14.99 -4.56 -13.76
CA SER A 37 14.56 -5.95 -14.01
C SER A 37 13.60 -6.09 -15.20
N ARG A 38 12.91 -5.03 -15.62
CA ARG A 38 12.18 -5.00 -16.91
C ARG A 38 13.10 -4.97 -18.12
N SER A 39 14.32 -4.45 -17.99
CA SER A 39 15.31 -4.39 -19.07
C SER A 39 16.08 -5.71 -19.28
N GLY A 40 15.81 -6.76 -18.48
CA GLY A 40 16.36 -8.10 -18.65
C GLY A 40 17.82 -8.29 -18.18
N GLU A 41 18.48 -7.23 -17.70
CA GLU A 41 19.90 -7.25 -17.34
C GLU A 41 20.18 -7.54 -15.85
N SER A 42 19.18 -7.50 -14.97
CA SER A 42 19.38 -7.74 -13.53
C SER A 42 18.40 -8.77 -12.96
N ALA A 43 18.95 -9.90 -12.51
CA ALA A 43 18.22 -10.99 -11.83
C ALA A 43 17.82 -10.66 -10.38
N CYS A 44 18.07 -9.43 -9.91
CA CYS A 44 17.84 -8.98 -8.54
C CYS A 44 16.66 -7.98 -8.46
N GLY A 45 15.54 -8.31 -9.10
CA GLY A 45 14.29 -7.57 -8.95
C GLY A 45 13.39 -8.18 -7.87
N PRO A 46 12.35 -7.47 -7.41
CA PRO A 46 11.36 -8.01 -6.49
C PRO A 46 10.77 -9.33 -7.01
N VAL A 47 10.79 -10.36 -6.16
CA VAL A 47 10.25 -11.68 -6.52
C VAL A 47 8.73 -11.61 -6.43
N GLN A 48 8.07 -11.50 -7.58
CA GLN A 48 6.63 -11.70 -7.64
C GLN A 48 6.32 -13.16 -7.31
N TYR A 49 5.59 -13.41 -6.23
CA TYR A 49 5.09 -14.73 -5.95
C TYR A 49 4.03 -15.10 -6.99
N VAL A 50 4.31 -16.14 -7.77
CA VAL A 50 3.35 -16.78 -8.65
C VAL A 50 3.09 -18.16 -8.08
N GLU A 51 1.83 -18.43 -7.74
CA GLU A 51 1.41 -19.75 -7.27
C GLU A 51 1.63 -20.77 -8.40
N LYS A 52 2.63 -21.65 -8.24
CA LYS A 52 3.00 -22.64 -9.27
C LYS A 52 2.03 -23.82 -9.31
N THR A 53 1.37 -24.10 -8.19
CA THR A 53 0.41 -25.19 -8.03
C THR A 53 -0.87 -24.62 -7.44
N PRO A 54 -1.87 -24.30 -8.28
CA PRO A 54 -3.10 -23.69 -7.80
C PRO A 54 -3.82 -24.64 -6.82
N ASN A 55 -4.23 -24.12 -5.67
CA ASN A 55 -4.99 -24.91 -4.71
C ASN A 55 -6.35 -25.35 -5.31
N PRO A 56 -6.63 -26.66 -5.45
CA PRO A 56 -7.87 -27.15 -6.04
C PRO A 56 -9.13 -26.78 -5.24
N GLY A 57 -9.00 -26.41 -3.95
CA GLY A 57 -10.09 -25.88 -3.13
C GLY A 57 -10.46 -24.42 -3.43
N LEU A 58 -9.60 -23.68 -4.14
CA LEU A 58 -9.82 -22.28 -4.51
C LEU A 58 -10.42 -22.09 -5.92
N LYS A 59 -10.85 -23.18 -6.58
CA LYS A 59 -11.37 -23.14 -7.97
C LYS A 59 -12.51 -22.15 -8.20
N ASN A 60 -13.34 -21.93 -7.18
CA ASN A 60 -14.48 -21.00 -7.23
C ASN A 60 -14.29 -19.84 -6.23
N PHE A 61 -13.05 -19.61 -5.79
CA PHE A 61 -12.77 -18.49 -4.91
C PHE A 61 -12.94 -17.20 -5.71
N VAL A 62 -13.80 -16.33 -5.21
CA VAL A 62 -13.92 -14.96 -5.69
C VAL A 62 -13.11 -14.11 -4.73
N PRO A 63 -12.00 -13.49 -5.17
CA PRO A 63 -11.24 -12.59 -4.32
C PRO A 63 -12.13 -11.46 -3.82
N ILE A 64 -11.98 -11.12 -2.54
CA ILE A 64 -12.60 -9.91 -2.01
C ILE A 64 -11.85 -8.74 -2.64
N ASP A 65 -12.58 -7.87 -3.33
CA ASP A 65 -12.07 -6.57 -3.71
C ASP A 65 -11.94 -5.73 -2.44
N LEU A 66 -10.70 -5.42 -2.07
CA LEU A 66 -10.41 -4.69 -0.84
C LEU A 66 -10.86 -3.23 -0.93
N GLU A 67 -10.84 -2.62 -2.11
CA GLU A 67 -11.26 -1.23 -2.30
C GLU A 67 -12.77 -1.11 -2.11
N ASP A 68 -13.53 -1.99 -2.75
CA ASP A 68 -14.99 -2.07 -2.58
C ASP A 68 -15.37 -2.44 -1.14
N TRP A 69 -14.66 -3.39 -0.52
CA TRP A 69 -14.91 -3.78 0.87
C TRP A 69 -14.64 -2.64 1.85
N TRP A 70 -13.56 -1.88 1.65
CA TRP A 70 -13.25 -0.71 2.47
C TRP A 70 -14.29 0.39 2.29
N ALA A 71 -14.74 0.66 1.06
CA ALA A 71 -15.78 1.63 0.78
C ALA A 71 -17.09 1.27 1.50
N GLN A 72 -17.50 0.00 1.45
CA GLN A 72 -18.69 -0.49 2.14
C GLN A 72 -18.56 -0.37 3.66
N GLN A 73 -17.39 -0.70 4.23
CA GLN A 73 -17.18 -0.57 5.67
C GLN A 73 -17.16 0.88 6.16
N PHE A 74 -16.63 1.79 5.35
CA PHE A 74 -16.68 3.22 5.64
C PHE A 74 -18.15 3.71 5.72
N LEU A 75 -18.98 3.34 4.74
CA LEU A 75 -20.40 3.71 4.73
C LEU A 75 -21.17 3.10 5.89
N ALA A 76 -20.96 1.82 6.18
CA ALA A 76 -21.61 1.14 7.30
C ALA A 76 -21.28 1.81 8.65
N LYS A 77 -20.03 2.25 8.86
CA LYS A 77 -19.65 2.98 10.09
C LYS A 77 -20.35 4.33 10.23
N ILE A 78 -20.65 5.01 9.12
CA ILE A 78 -21.39 6.28 9.13
C ILE A 78 -22.86 6.03 9.47
N GLU A 79 -23.46 5.00 8.89
CA GLU A 79 -24.87 4.65 9.10
C GLU A 79 -25.14 4.16 10.53
N ASN A 80 -24.26 3.33 11.11
CA ASN A 80 -24.40 2.79 12.47
C ASN A 80 -24.11 3.81 13.59
N GLY A 81 -23.57 4.98 13.25
CA GLY A 81 -23.29 6.07 14.19
C GLY A 81 -24.38 7.14 14.29
N SER A 82 -25.51 6.97 13.57
CA SER A 82 -26.69 7.85 13.61
C SER A 82 -27.81 7.32 14.50
#